data_AF-A0A7Y5Y224-F1
#
_entry.id   AF-A0A7Y5Y224-F1
#
_cell.length_a   1.000
_cell.length_b   1.000
_cell.length_c   1.000
_cell.angle_alpha   90.00
_cell.angle_beta   90.00
_cell.angle_gamma   90.00
#
_symmetry.space_group_name_H-M   'P 1'
#
loop_
_entity.id
_entity.type
_entity.pdbx_description
1 polymer ?
#
loop_
_entity_poly.entity_id
_entity_poly.type
_entity_poly.pdbx_seq_one_letter_code
_entity_poly.pdbx_strand_id
1 'polypeptide(L)' 'MLLAAQALTMTEELLKDFTLGQGTQAAYEEIRRQIPACLEGDRWFHDDVQAAHDFVVSGSVRQAVMAAIGRFV' A
#
# COMPACT_ATOMS: atom_id res chain seq x y z
N MET A 1 3.84 5.32 4.03
CA MET A 1 3.34 4.30 3.08
C MET A 1 3.25 2.93 3.76
N LEU A 2 4.36 2.28 4.12
CA LEU A 2 4.37 0.96 4.80
C LEU A 2 3.47 0.89 6.04
N LEU A 3 3.67 1.80 6.99
CA LEU A 3 2.89 1.84 8.24
C LEU A 3 1.39 2.09 7.99
N ALA A 4 1.06 2.90 6.98
CA ALA A 4 -0.32 3.18 6.62
C ALA A 4 -1.00 1.95 5.99
N ALA A 5 -0.33 1.26 5.06
CA ALA A 5 -0.82 0.01 4.51
C ALA A 5 -1.00 -1.05 5.61
N GLN A 6 -0.08 -1.11 6.58
CA GLN A 6 -0.21 -2.02 7.72
C GLN A 6 -1.39 -1.68 8.61
N ALA A 7 -1.58 -0.40 8.94
CA ALA A 7 -2.75 0.05 9.69
C ALA A 7 -4.05 -0.34 8.99
N LEU A 8 -4.15 -0.12 7.66
CA LEU A 8 -5.33 -0.51 6.89
C LEU A 8 -5.64 -2.01 7.01
N THR A 9 -4.62 -2.87 6.85
CA THR A 9 -4.81 -4.32 7.03
C THR A 9 -5.23 -4.68 8.46
N MET A 10 -4.63 -4.06 9.47
CA MET A 10 -4.97 -4.34 10.87
C MET A 10 -6.40 -3.89 11.24
N THR A 11 -6.94 -2.91 10.54
CA THR A 11 -8.28 -2.34 10.81
C THR A 11 -9.36 -2.83 9.84
N GLU A 12 -9.04 -3.68 8.87
CA GLU A 12 -9.95 -4.07 7.79
C GLU A 12 -11.30 -4.60 8.29
N GLU A 13 -11.28 -5.54 9.24
CA GLU A 13 -12.50 -6.09 9.85
C GLU A 13 -13.28 -5.05 10.67
N LEU A 14 -12.57 -4.18 11.39
CA LEU A 14 -13.19 -3.16 12.26
C LEU A 14 -13.84 -2.04 11.45
N LEU A 15 -13.27 -1.72 10.29
CA LEU A 15 -13.65 -0.59 9.44
C LEU A 15 -14.25 -1.02 8.10
N LYS A 16 -14.72 -2.27 7.96
CA LYS A 16 -15.24 -2.82 6.70
C LYS A 16 -16.37 -2.01 6.05
N ASP A 17 -17.10 -1.23 6.84
CA ASP A 17 -18.19 -0.37 6.36
C ASP A 17 -17.69 0.98 5.81
N PHE A 18 -16.39 1.29 5.97
CA PHE A 18 -15.75 2.50 5.47
C PHE A 18 -14.89 2.21 4.25
N THR A 19 -15.44 2.46 3.07
CA THR A 19 -14.72 2.22 1.81
C THR A 19 -13.58 3.23 1.61
N LEU A 20 -12.41 2.73 1.23
CA LEU A 20 -11.31 3.58 0.78
C LEU A 20 -11.66 4.28 -0.54
N GLY A 21 -11.18 5.51 -0.72
CA GLY A 21 -11.22 6.16 -2.03
C GLY A 21 -10.45 5.35 -3.07
N GLN A 22 -10.90 5.37 -4.33
CA GLN A 22 -10.34 4.54 -5.42
C GLN A 22 -8.81 4.66 -5.56
N GLY A 23 -8.27 5.87 -5.45
CA GLY A 23 -6.81 6.07 -5.50
C GLY A 23 -6.09 5.45 -4.31
N THR A 24 -6.64 5.57 -3.10
CA THR A 24 -6.09 4.96 -1.89
C THR A 24 -6.15 3.44 -1.98
N GLN A 25 -7.26 2.89 -2.49
CA GLN A 25 -7.43 1.45 -2.73
C GLN A 25 -6.35 0.92 -3.69
N ALA A 26 -6.16 1.58 -4.84
CA ALA A 26 -5.14 1.20 -5.82
C ALA A 26 -3.71 1.27 -5.25
N ALA A 27 -3.41 2.30 -4.45
CA ALA A 27 -2.13 2.40 -3.78
C ALA A 27 -1.91 1.26 -2.78
N TYR A 28 -2.93 0.95 -1.97
CA TYR A 28 -2.88 -0.12 -0.98
C TYR A 28 -2.66 -1.49 -1.64
N GLU A 29 -3.40 -1.78 -2.71
CA GLU A 29 -3.26 -3.03 -3.47
C GLU A 29 -1.86 -3.18 -4.08
N GLU A 30 -1.32 -2.12 -4.69
CA GLU A 30 0.02 -2.18 -5.29
C GLU A 30 1.11 -2.39 -4.23
N ILE A 31 0.97 -1.79 -3.04
CA ILE A 31 1.89 -2.03 -1.92
C ILE A 31 1.79 -3.48 -1.47
N ARG A 32 0.57 -4.00 -1.26
CA ARG A 32 0.34 -5.37 -0.76
C ARG A 32 0.74 -6.45 -1.75
N ARG A 33 0.73 -6.14 -3.04
CA ARG A 33 1.21 -7.02 -4.11
C ARG A 33 2.69 -7.38 -3.93
N GLN A 34 3.51 -6.51 -3.36
CA GLN A 34 4.95 -6.76 -3.22
C GLN A 34 5.43 -6.80 -1.77
N ILE A 35 4.68 -6.21 -0.82
CA ILE A 35 5.01 -6.19 0.60
C ILE A 35 3.85 -6.79 1.40
N PRO A 36 3.96 -8.08 1.78
CA PRO A 36 2.97 -8.75 2.60
C PRO A 36 2.74 -8.04 3.94
N ALA A 37 1.51 -8.15 4.45
CA ALA A 37 1.19 -7.65 5.78
C ALA A 37 1.94 -8.46 6.85
N CYS A 38 2.47 -7.78 7.86
CA CYS A 38 3.18 -8.40 8.97
C CYS A 38 2.22 -8.64 10.14
N LEU A 39 1.38 -9.67 10.05
CA LEU A 39 0.37 -9.97 11.09
C LEU A 39 0.87 -10.98 12.13
N GLU A 40 1.94 -11.71 11.82
CA GLU A 40 2.47 -12.78 12.65
C GLU A 40 3.87 -12.43 13.17
N GLY A 41 3.93 -11.93 14.40
CA GLY A 41 5.19 -11.60 15.07
C GLY A 41 6.04 -10.56 14.33
N ASP A 42 7.27 -10.41 14.81
CA ASP A 42 8.24 -9.52 14.20
C ASP A 42 9.05 -10.28 13.13
N ARG A 43 9.35 -9.58 12.04
CA ARG A 43 10.26 -10.06 10.98
C ARG A 43 11.34 -9.04 10.69
N TRP A 44 12.33 -9.43 9.90
CA TRP A 44 13.35 -8.52 9.41
C TRP A 44 12.79 -7.64 8.27
N PHE A 45 12.85 -6.32 8.43
CA PHE A 45 12.21 -5.35 7.52
C PHE A 45 13.11 -4.83 6.40
N HIS A 46 14.38 -5.24 6.32
CA HIS A 46 15.32 -4.66 5.34
C HIS A 46 14.78 -4.70 3.90
N ASP A 47 14.29 -5.86 3.47
CA ASP A 47 13.78 -6.05 2.11
C ASP A 47 12.47 -5.28 1.88
N ASP A 48 11.60 -5.19 2.91
CA ASP A 48 10.37 -4.40 2.82
C ASP A 48 10.66 -2.90 2.71
N VAL A 49 11.66 -2.42 3.44
CA VAL A 49 12.11 -1.03 3.38
C VAL A 49 12.71 -0.74 2.01
N GLN A 50 13.50 -1.67 1.46
CA GLN A 50 14.04 -1.54 0.10
C GLN A 50 12.92 -1.49 -0.94
N ALA A 51 11.95 -2.41 -0.88
CA ALA A 51 10.80 -2.41 -1.79
C ALA A 51 9.98 -1.10 -1.69
N ALA A 52 9.75 -0.62 -0.47
CA ALA A 52 9.04 0.64 -0.26
C ALA A 52 9.80 1.85 -0.81
N HIS A 53 11.13 1.86 -0.71
CA HIS A 53 11.98 2.86 -1.35
C HIS A 53 11.85 2.79 -2.88
N ASP A 54 11.88 1.59 -3.46
CA ASP A 54 11.81 1.39 -4.90
C ASP A 54 10.48 1.85 -5.50
N PHE A 55 9.38 1.80 -4.75
CA PHE A 55 8.09 2.38 -5.18
C PHE A 55 8.15 3.89 -5.38
N VAL A 56 8.92 4.59 -4.53
CA VAL A 56 9.10 6.04 -4.62
C VAL A 56 9.99 6.38 -5.81
N VAL A 57 11.11 5.67 -5.96
CA VAL A 57 12.08 5.92 -7.03
C VAL A 57 11.49 5.60 -8.41
N SER A 58 10.85 4.46 -8.57
CA SER A 58 10.21 4.05 -9.83
C SER A 58 8.91 4.81 -10.10
N GLY A 59 8.26 5.30 -9.04
CA GLY A 59 6.92 5.85 -9.10
C GLY A 59 5.82 4.81 -9.38
N SER A 60 6.09 3.51 -9.17
CA SER A 60 5.14 2.43 -9.47
C SER A 60 3.78 2.63 -8.80
N VAL A 61 3.76 2.95 -7.50
CA VAL A 61 2.54 3.22 -6.74
C VAL A 61 1.80 4.43 -7.31
N ARG A 62 2.52 5.49 -7.68
CA ARG A 62 1.91 6.67 -8.33
C ARG A 62 1.27 6.29 -9.67
N GLN A 63 1.93 5.45 -10.46
CA GLN A 63 1.40 4.98 -11.75
C GLN A 63 0.16 4.12 -11.57
N ALA A 64 0.14 3.22 -10.57
CA ALA A 64 -1.04 2.43 -10.23
C ALA A 64 -2.22 3.32 -9.84
N VAL A 65 -1.99 4.34 -9.01
CA VAL A 65 -3.02 5.33 -8.66
C VAL A 65 -3.51 6.07 -9.90
N MET A 66 -2.61 6.59 -10.74
CA MET A 66 -2.98 7.30 -11.97
C MET A 66 -3.76 6.43 -12.97
N ALA A 67 -3.49 5.12 -13.00
CA ALA A 67 -4.25 4.18 -13.81
C ALA A 67 -5.69 4.02 -13.28
N ALA A 68 -5.88 4.11 -11.96
CA ALA A 68 -7.19 4.00 -11.32
C ALA A 68 -8.03 5.28 -11.40
N ILE A 69 -7.44 6.45 -11.17
CA ILE A 69 -8.18 7.73 -11.02
C ILE A 69 -7.91 8.75 -12.13
N GLY A 70 -7.06 8.44 -13.09
CA GLY A 70 -6.64 9.35 -14.15
C GLY A 70 -5.34 10.10 -13.84
N ARG A 71 -4.81 10.78 -14.86
CA ARG A 71 -3.55 11.54 -14.78
C ARG A 71 -3.83 12.98 -14.38
N PHE A 72 -2.89 13.57 -13.64
CA PHE A 72 -2.82 15.02 -13.53
C PHE A 72 -2.48 15.59 -14.91
N VAL A 73 -3.31 16.52 -15.38
CA VAL A 73 -3.11 17.28 -16.62
C VAL A 73 -2.58 18.65 -16.27
#